data_AF-A0A7S0WXR3-F1
#
_entry.id   AF-A0A7S0WXR3-F1
#
_cell.length_a   1.000
_cell.length_b   1.000
_cell.length_c   1.000
_cell.angle_alpha   90.00
_cell.angle_beta   90.00
_cell.angle_gamma   90.00
#
_symmetry.space_group_name_H-M   'P 1'
#
loop_
_entity.id
_entity.type
_entity.pdbx_description
1 polymer ?
#
loop_
_entity_poly.entity_id
_entity_poly.type
_entity_poly.pdbx_seq_one_letter_code
_entity_poly.pdbx_strand_id
1 'polypeptide(L)'
;EVEGVVMAEGHDANYRHGLSSSTFCGVFPGNGWSGRMEESVLHGCIPVIIQDDIHTPFETTLDVAAFSIRWPRSRLPDLVDHLRSIPPEKISEMKRRIEEVWTKYAFIGYFKAEAAWRSSSGLASDAIIDDIVEAGEGKVDAMGALMVELWYRKL
;
A
#
# COMPACT_ATOMS: atom_id res chain seq x y z
N GLU A 1 -22.10 -14.38 5.54
CA GLU A 1 -20.62 -14.24 5.53
C GLU A 1 -20.11 -14.84 4.23
N VAL A 2 -19.20 -14.15 3.54
CA VAL A 2 -18.55 -14.67 2.33
C VAL A 2 -17.16 -15.17 2.74
N GLU A 3 -16.85 -16.43 2.46
CA GLU A 3 -15.59 -17.04 2.86
C GLU A 3 -14.37 -16.26 2.33
N GLY A 4 -13.38 -15.99 3.19
CA GLY A 4 -12.17 -15.26 2.81
C GLY A 4 -12.37 -13.76 2.55
N VAL A 5 -13.52 -13.19 2.91
CA VAL A 5 -13.79 -11.74 2.84
C VAL A 5 -13.87 -11.18 4.24
N VAL A 6 -13.02 -10.19 4.54
CA VAL A 6 -13.05 -9.43 5.79
C VAL A 6 -13.67 -8.06 5.52
N MET A 7 -14.71 -7.73 6.29
CA MET A 7 -15.29 -6.38 6.30
C MET A 7 -15.18 -5.82 7.71
N ALA A 8 -14.43 -4.73 7.85
CA ALA A 8 -14.34 -3.99 9.11
C ALA A 8 -15.39 -2.88 9.13
N GLU A 9 -16.25 -2.86 10.15
CA GLU A 9 -17.20 -1.78 10.39
C GLU A 9 -16.60 -0.78 11.40
N GLY A 10 -16.54 0.50 11.02
CA GLY A 10 -16.02 1.55 11.89
C GLY A 10 -14.51 1.45 12.13
N HIS A 11 -14.08 1.76 13.36
CA HIS A 11 -12.67 1.70 13.75
C HIS A 11 -12.30 0.30 14.23
N ASP A 12 -11.40 -0.36 13.51
CA ASP A 12 -10.88 -1.68 13.86
C ASP A 12 -9.42 -1.56 14.34
N ALA A 13 -9.15 -2.01 15.57
CA ALA A 13 -7.80 -2.04 16.13
C ALA A 13 -6.86 -2.96 15.34
N ASN A 14 -7.41 -3.95 14.64
CA ASN A 14 -6.67 -4.90 13.80
C ASN A 14 -6.62 -4.50 12.33
N TYR A 15 -7.11 -3.32 11.96
CA TYR A 15 -7.21 -2.87 10.56
C TYR A 15 -5.90 -3.05 9.79
N ARG A 16 -4.78 -2.60 10.38
CA ARG A 16 -3.44 -2.71 9.78
C ARG A 16 -3.02 -4.16 9.56
N HIS A 17 -3.25 -5.02 10.56
CA HIS A 17 -2.98 -6.45 10.44
C HIS A 17 -3.84 -7.09 9.34
N GLY A 18 -5.11 -6.69 9.25
CA GLY A 18 -6.02 -7.09 8.19
C GLY A 18 -5.49 -6.72 6.80
N LEU A 19 -4.99 -5.49 6.63
CA LEU A 19 -4.40 -5.06 5.37
C LEU A 19 -3.18 -5.90 4.97
N SER A 20 -2.19 -6.08 5.86
CA SER A 20 -0.95 -6.80 5.50
C SER A 20 -1.09 -8.32 5.45
N SER A 21 -2.16 -8.89 6.00
CA SER A 21 -2.50 -10.30 5.81
C SER A 21 -3.40 -10.56 4.59
N SER A 22 -3.99 -9.51 4.01
CA SER A 22 -4.89 -9.61 2.87
C SER A 22 -4.12 -9.69 1.55
N THR A 23 -4.69 -10.40 0.57
CA THR A 23 -4.15 -10.40 -0.80
C THR A 23 -4.67 -9.23 -1.62
N PHE A 24 -5.95 -8.89 -1.46
CA PHE A 24 -6.64 -7.83 -2.18
C PHE A 24 -7.30 -6.86 -1.20
N CYS A 25 -7.19 -5.56 -1.45
CA CYS A 25 -7.73 -4.51 -0.57
C CYS A 25 -8.60 -3.54 -1.37
N GLY A 26 -9.83 -3.31 -0.90
CA GLY A 26 -10.80 -2.46 -1.59
C GLY A 26 -10.45 -0.97 -1.47
N VAL A 27 -10.25 -0.31 -2.60
CA VAL A 27 -10.13 1.14 -2.72
C VAL A 27 -11.48 1.68 -3.18
N PHE A 28 -12.36 1.92 -2.21
CA PHE A 28 -13.72 2.43 -2.39
C PHE A 28 -13.76 3.97 -2.45
N PRO A 29 -14.77 4.58 -3.10
CA PRO A 29 -14.90 6.02 -3.22
C PRO A 29 -15.00 6.67 -1.84
N GLY A 30 -14.34 7.81 -1.69
CA GLY A 30 -14.33 8.60 -0.47
C GLY A 30 -14.54 10.07 -0.76
N ASN A 31 -14.35 10.90 0.25
CA ASN A 31 -14.42 12.36 0.17
C ASN A 31 -13.11 13.01 -0.33
N GLY A 32 -12.27 12.26 -1.07
CA GLY A 32 -10.97 12.72 -1.57
C GLY A 32 -9.80 12.61 -0.58
N TRP A 33 -10.06 12.28 0.70
CA TRP A 33 -9.02 12.13 1.74
C TRP A 33 -8.82 10.67 2.18
N SER A 34 -9.30 9.70 1.41
CA SER A 34 -9.16 8.31 1.81
C SER A 34 -7.78 7.77 1.40
N GLY A 35 -6.92 7.51 2.39
CA GLY A 35 -5.61 6.89 2.18
C GLY A 35 -5.66 5.41 1.75
N ARG A 36 -6.79 4.89 1.22
CA ARG A 36 -6.97 3.45 0.97
C ARG A 36 -6.03 2.92 -0.10
N MET A 37 -5.68 3.75 -1.08
CA MET A 37 -4.72 3.37 -2.12
C MET A 37 -3.33 3.22 -1.49
N GLU A 38 -2.91 4.24 -0.75
CA GLU A 38 -1.64 4.32 -0.05
C GLU A 38 -1.50 3.19 0.98
N GLU A 39 -2.50 2.99 1.83
CA GLU A 39 -2.53 1.93 2.84
C GLU A 39 -2.45 0.54 2.19
N SER A 40 -3.13 0.31 1.07
CA SER A 40 -3.04 -0.98 0.35
C SER A 40 -1.60 -1.24 -0.13
N VAL A 41 -0.99 -0.26 -0.81
CA VAL A 41 0.38 -0.36 -1.32
C VAL A 41 1.39 -0.52 -0.17
N LEU A 42 1.26 0.29 0.88
CA LEU A 42 2.18 0.30 2.02
C LEU A 42 2.16 -1.02 2.80
N HIS A 43 1.02 -1.71 2.82
CA HIS A 43 0.85 -3.01 3.45
C HIS A 43 1.05 -4.21 2.49
N GLY A 44 1.46 -3.99 1.24
CA GLY A 44 1.70 -5.08 0.28
C GLY A 44 0.43 -5.75 -0.27
N CYS A 45 -0.72 -5.12 -0.06
CA CYS A 45 -2.03 -5.62 -0.46
C CYS A 45 -2.40 -5.08 -1.85
N ILE A 46 -2.86 -5.94 -2.76
CA ILE A 46 -3.18 -5.54 -4.13
C ILE A 46 -4.41 -4.62 -4.12
N PRO A 47 -4.30 -3.35 -4.55
CA PRO A 47 -5.43 -2.44 -4.55
C PRO A 47 -6.49 -2.87 -5.57
N VAL A 48 -7.74 -2.94 -5.13
CA VAL A 48 -8.92 -3.16 -5.97
C VAL A 48 -9.70 -1.84 -6.05
N ILE A 49 -9.49 -1.10 -7.12
CA ILE A 49 -10.01 0.24 -7.34
C ILE A 49 -11.45 0.15 -7.81
N ILE A 50 -12.38 0.52 -6.93
CA ILE A 50 -13.83 0.49 -7.17
C ILE A 50 -14.36 1.92 -7.23
N GLN A 51 -13.71 2.76 -8.04
CA GLN A 51 -14.01 4.18 -8.19
C GLN A 51 -14.09 4.51 -9.67
N ASP A 52 -15.29 4.46 -10.24
CA ASP A 52 -15.49 4.81 -11.64
C ASP A 52 -15.10 6.28 -11.87
N ASP A 53 -14.39 6.55 -12.98
CA ASP A 53 -14.02 7.89 -13.45
C ASP A 53 -13.23 8.78 -12.47
N ILE A 54 -12.67 8.18 -11.42
CA ILE A 54 -11.81 8.86 -10.45
C ILE A 54 -10.38 8.34 -10.59
N HIS A 55 -9.43 9.26 -10.63
CA HIS A 55 -8.02 8.92 -10.59
C HIS A 55 -7.54 8.64 -9.18
N THR A 56 -6.77 7.56 -9.01
CA THR A 56 -6.08 7.28 -7.75
C THR A 56 -4.76 8.05 -7.68
N PRO A 57 -4.19 8.23 -6.47
CA PRO A 57 -2.88 8.84 -6.30
C PRO A 57 -1.84 8.23 -7.24
N PHE A 58 -1.06 9.09 -7.89
CA PHE A 58 0.02 8.74 -8.81
C PHE A 58 -0.37 7.98 -10.09
N GLU A 59 -1.65 7.79 -10.41
CA GLU A 59 -2.08 7.07 -11.61
C GLU A 59 -1.63 7.72 -12.93
N THR A 60 -1.33 9.01 -12.91
CA THR A 60 -0.77 9.74 -14.06
C THR A 60 0.75 9.58 -14.21
N THR A 61 1.44 9.10 -13.18
CA THR A 61 2.92 9.02 -13.13
C THR A 61 3.42 7.58 -13.03
N LEU A 62 2.66 6.69 -12.39
CA LEU A 62 2.97 5.28 -12.20
C LEU A 62 2.01 4.43 -13.04
N ASP A 63 2.49 3.29 -13.53
CA ASP A 63 1.64 2.28 -14.15
C ASP A 63 0.83 1.53 -13.08
N VAL A 64 -0.22 2.19 -12.58
CA VAL A 64 -1.09 1.65 -11.53
C VAL A 64 -1.77 0.37 -11.98
N ALA A 65 -2.04 0.20 -13.28
CA ALA A 65 -2.62 -1.03 -13.83
C ALA A 65 -1.69 -2.25 -13.72
N ALA A 66 -0.38 -2.04 -13.57
CA ALA A 66 0.57 -3.13 -13.38
C ALA A 66 0.48 -3.79 -11.99
N PHE A 67 -0.10 -3.12 -11.00
CA PHE A 67 -0.11 -3.57 -9.61
C PHE A 67 -1.46 -3.45 -8.91
N SER A 68 -2.52 -3.13 -9.64
CA SER A 68 -3.88 -2.98 -9.11
C SER A 68 -4.90 -3.55 -10.06
N ILE A 69 -6.14 -3.69 -9.58
CA ILE A 69 -7.29 -4.13 -10.36
C ILE A 69 -8.32 -3.01 -10.33
N ARG A 70 -8.68 -2.46 -11.48
CA ARG A 70 -9.80 -1.52 -11.57
C ARG A 70 -11.08 -2.29 -11.86
N TRP A 71 -12.07 -2.13 -11.00
CA TRP A 71 -13.32 -2.89 -11.06
C TRP A 71 -14.54 -1.95 -11.10
N PRO A 72 -15.44 -2.12 -12.09
CA PRO A 72 -16.59 -1.24 -12.22
C PRO A 72 -17.61 -1.48 -11.10
N ARG A 73 -18.17 -0.41 -10.53
CA ARG A 73 -19.17 -0.52 -9.45
C ARG A 73 -20.40 -1.33 -9.87
N SER A 74 -20.78 -1.26 -11.14
CA SER A 74 -21.93 -1.99 -11.70
C SER A 74 -21.78 -3.52 -11.65
N ARG A 75 -20.54 -4.04 -11.47
CA ARG A 75 -20.24 -5.47 -11.40
C ARG A 75 -19.76 -5.92 -10.03
N LEU A 76 -20.01 -5.15 -8.98
CA LEU A 76 -19.67 -5.51 -7.60
C LEU A 76 -20.09 -6.93 -7.18
N PRO A 77 -21.28 -7.44 -7.55
CA PRO A 77 -21.68 -8.82 -7.20
C PRO A 77 -20.72 -9.89 -7.73
N ASP A 78 -20.07 -9.66 -8.87
CA ASP A 78 -19.16 -10.62 -9.51
C ASP A 78 -17.71 -10.46 -9.02
N LEU A 79 -17.42 -9.47 -8.17
CA LEU A 79 -16.05 -9.08 -7.80
C LEU A 79 -15.29 -10.23 -7.13
N VAL A 80 -15.88 -10.85 -6.12
CA VAL A 80 -15.21 -11.88 -5.32
C VAL A 80 -14.84 -13.09 -6.19
N ASP A 81 -15.75 -13.51 -7.07
CA ASP A 81 -15.51 -14.62 -7.99
C ASP A 81 -14.40 -14.27 -9.00
N HIS A 82 -14.39 -13.03 -9.49
CA HIS A 82 -13.30 -12.56 -10.33
C HIS A 82 -11.95 -12.59 -9.61
N LEU A 83 -11.86 -12.04 -8.39
CA LEU A 83 -10.60 -12.02 -7.62
C LEU A 83 -10.08 -13.43 -7.33
N ARG A 84 -10.96 -14.39 -7.03
CA ARG A 84 -10.62 -15.80 -6.82
C ARG A 84 -10.15 -16.50 -8.10
N SER A 85 -10.59 -16.03 -9.27
CA SER A 85 -10.18 -16.59 -10.56
C SER A 85 -8.79 -16.15 -11.01
N ILE A 86 -8.19 -15.15 -10.34
CA ILE A 86 -6.88 -14.62 -10.71
C ILE A 86 -5.80 -15.66 -10.38
N PRO A 87 -4.95 -16.04 -11.34
CA PRO A 87 -3.90 -17.02 -11.09
C PRO A 87 -2.86 -16.49 -10.10
N PRO A 88 -2.27 -17.34 -9.25
CA PRO A 88 -1.24 -16.96 -8.27
C PRO A 88 -0.06 -16.22 -8.87
N GLU A 89 0.23 -16.45 -10.15
CA GLU A 89 1.41 -15.93 -10.83
C GLU A 89 1.20 -14.45 -11.14
N LYS A 90 -0.04 -14.08 -11.48
CA LYS A 90 -0.44 -12.70 -11.66
C LYS A 90 -0.48 -11.94 -10.33
N ILE A 91 -0.91 -12.60 -9.26
CA ILE A 91 -0.87 -12.05 -7.90
C ILE A 91 0.58 -11.75 -7.50
N SER A 92 1.48 -12.70 -7.73
CA SER A 92 2.92 -12.57 -7.42
C SER A 92 3.57 -11.46 -8.23
N GLU A 93 3.22 -11.34 -9.53
CA GLU A 93 3.67 -10.23 -10.37
C GLU A 93 3.21 -8.88 -9.81
N MET A 94 1.93 -8.72 -9.50
CA MET A 94 1.40 -7.46 -8.94
C MET A 94 2.06 -7.12 -7.61
N LYS A 95 2.28 -8.10 -6.72
CA LYS A 95 2.99 -7.87 -5.44
C LYS A 95 4.43 -7.40 -5.64
N ARG A 96 5.17 -8.00 -6.58
CA ARG A 96 6.52 -7.53 -6.94
C ARG A 96 6.51 -6.09 -7.46
N ARG A 97 5.49 -5.72 -8.24
CA ARG A 97 5.31 -4.33 -8.70
C ARG A 97 5.00 -3.37 -7.55
N ILE A 98 4.23 -3.81 -6.54
CA ILE A 98 3.99 -3.03 -5.31
C ILE A 98 5.31 -2.71 -4.61
N GLU A 99 6.20 -3.70 -4.45
CA GLU A 99 7.51 -3.51 -3.83
C GLU A 99 8.35 -2.46 -4.58
N GLU A 100 8.35 -2.49 -5.92
CA GLU A 100 9.06 -1.51 -6.77
C GLU A 100 8.56 -0.07 -6.54
N VAL A 101 7.26 0.12 -6.31
CA VAL A 101 6.65 1.45 -6.16
C VAL A 101 6.46 1.88 -4.70
N TRP A 102 6.69 1.00 -3.74
CA TRP A 102 6.40 1.21 -2.31
C TRP A 102 6.99 2.52 -1.78
N THR A 103 8.26 2.80 -2.11
CA THR A 103 8.96 4.03 -1.67
C THR A 103 8.31 5.32 -2.17
N LYS A 104 7.55 5.27 -3.27
CA LYS A 104 6.81 6.41 -3.82
C LYS A 104 5.58 6.73 -2.97
N TYR A 105 4.93 5.71 -2.44
CA TYR A 105 3.76 5.83 -1.55
C TYR A 105 4.14 6.10 -0.10
N ALA A 106 5.37 5.75 0.32
CA ALA A 106 5.88 6.04 1.66
C ALA A 106 6.32 7.50 1.86
N PHE A 107 6.32 8.33 0.81
CA PHE A 107 6.77 9.72 0.84
C PHE A 107 8.18 9.92 1.46
N ILE A 108 9.05 8.91 1.38
CA ILE A 108 10.42 8.95 1.95
C ILE A 108 11.22 10.17 1.45
N GLY A 109 10.97 10.63 0.22
CA GLY A 109 11.61 11.83 -0.34
C GLY A 109 11.39 13.09 0.50
N TYR A 110 10.25 13.20 1.19
CA TYR A 110 9.98 14.31 2.11
C TYR A 110 10.91 14.26 3.32
N PHE A 111 11.04 13.09 3.95
CA PHE A 111 11.91 12.90 5.10
C PHE A 111 13.38 13.12 4.76
N LYS A 112 13.81 12.69 3.56
CA LYS A 112 15.15 13.00 3.05
C LYS A 112 15.39 14.49 2.85
N ALA A 113 14.40 15.20 2.29
CA ALA A 113 14.50 16.65 2.11
C ALA A 113 14.56 17.38 3.45
N GLU A 114 13.75 16.98 4.43
CA GLU A 114 13.75 17.54 5.78
C GLU A 114 15.09 17.28 6.49
N ALA A 115 15.62 16.05 6.44
CA ALA A 115 16.93 15.73 7.00
C ALA A 115 18.05 16.62 6.42
N ALA A 116 18.05 16.77 5.08
CA ALA A 116 19.01 17.64 4.39
C ALA A 116 18.85 19.11 4.78
N TRP A 117 17.61 19.60 4.88
CA TRP A 117 17.33 20.98 5.28
C TRP A 117 17.80 21.27 6.70
N ARG A 118 17.50 20.39 7.66
CA ARG A 118 17.94 20.52 9.06
C ARG A 118 19.45 20.57 9.19
N SER A 119 20.15 19.66 8.51
CA SER A 119 21.60 19.62 8.45
C SER A 119 22.17 20.94 7.91
N SER A 120 21.63 21.43 6.79
CA SER A 120 22.07 22.71 6.19
C SER A 120 21.77 23.94 7.04
N SER A 121 20.75 23.86 7.90
CA SER A 121 20.30 24.96 8.77
C SER A 121 20.96 24.94 10.15
N GLY A 122 21.85 23.97 10.43
CA GLY A 122 22.48 23.80 11.73
C GLY A 122 21.50 23.38 12.83
N LEU A 123 20.33 22.85 12.47
CA LEU A 123 19.37 22.29 13.40
C LEU A 123 19.82 20.89 13.83
N ALA A 124 19.50 20.50 15.06
CA ALA A 124 19.78 19.15 15.54
C ALA A 124 19.09 18.10 14.65
N SER A 125 19.73 16.94 14.47
CA SER A 125 19.12 15.81 13.77
C SER A 125 17.86 15.34 14.51
N ASP A 126 16.95 14.72 13.76
CA ASP A 126 15.72 14.16 14.30
C ASP A 126 15.77 12.65 14.11
N ALA A 127 15.83 11.92 15.22
CA ALA A 127 16.02 10.48 15.21
C ALA A 127 14.91 9.74 14.43
N ILE A 128 13.68 10.26 14.43
CA ILE A 128 12.57 9.65 13.69
C ILE A 128 12.78 9.81 12.19
N ILE A 129 13.26 10.99 11.77
CA ILE A 129 13.53 11.28 10.37
C ILE A 129 14.71 10.42 9.88
N ASP A 130 15.77 10.32 10.69
CA ASP A 130 16.96 9.53 10.39
C ASP A 130 16.59 8.04 10.23
N ASP A 131 15.78 7.48 11.14
CA ASP A 131 15.29 6.10 11.07
C ASP A 131 14.46 5.85 9.78
N ILE A 132 13.59 6.78 9.39
CA ILE A 132 12.77 6.67 8.17
C ILE A 132 13.64 6.75 6.91
N VAL A 133 14.66 7.64 6.91
CA VAL A 133 15.60 7.77 5.79
C VAL A 133 16.42 6.48 5.64
N GLU A 134 16.94 5.93 6.74
CA GLU A 134 17.70 4.67 6.73
C GLU A 134 16.83 3.50 6.26
N ALA A 135 15.60 3.38 6.77
CA ALA A 135 14.62 2.39 6.31
C ALA A 135 14.27 2.57 4.83
N GLY A 136 14.32 3.79 4.30
CA GLY A 136 14.09 4.06 2.88
C GLY A 136 15.29 3.79 1.96
N GLU A 137 16.49 3.60 2.52
CA GLU A 137 17.75 3.36 1.79
C GLU A 137 18.16 1.89 1.78
N GLY A 138 17.67 1.09 2.74
CA GLY A 138 17.83 -0.36 2.75
C GLY A 138 17.02 -1.04 1.64
N LYS A 139 17.72 -1.65 0.67
CA LYS A 139 17.22 -2.58 -0.38
C LYS A 139 15.80 -3.14 -0.14
N VAL A 140 14.84 -2.65 -0.91
CA VAL A 140 13.50 -3.24 -1.11
C VAL A 140 13.56 -4.75 -1.37
N ASP A 141 14.67 -5.25 -1.92
CA ASP A 141 14.95 -6.64 -2.27
C ASP A 141 15.11 -7.59 -1.07
N ALA A 142 15.51 -7.07 0.10
CA ALA A 142 15.57 -7.84 1.34
C ALA A 142 14.48 -7.39 2.34
N MET A 143 14.05 -6.13 2.25
CA MET A 143 13.14 -5.53 3.21
C MET A 143 11.66 -5.79 2.91
N GLY A 144 11.26 -6.05 1.66
CA GLY A 144 9.89 -6.47 1.35
C GLY A 144 9.51 -7.79 2.04
N ALA A 145 10.42 -8.78 1.98
CA ALA A 145 10.26 -10.05 2.67
C ALA A 145 10.49 -9.93 4.19
N LEU A 146 11.52 -9.18 4.61
CA LEU A 146 11.91 -9.09 6.02
C LEU A 146 11.05 -8.12 6.84
N MET A 147 10.43 -7.08 6.25
CA MET A 147 9.48 -6.20 6.96
C MET A 147 8.15 -6.89 7.19
N VAL A 148 7.65 -7.67 6.22
CA VAL A 148 6.47 -8.52 6.44
C VAL A 148 6.73 -9.54 7.57
N GLU A 149 7.94 -10.11 7.65
CA GLU A 149 8.30 -11.10 8.67
C GLU A 149 8.71 -10.51 10.05
N LEU A 150 9.40 -9.36 10.09
CA LEU A 150 9.90 -8.74 11.32
C LEU A 150 8.94 -7.73 11.94
N TRP A 151 8.12 -7.03 11.15
CA TRP A 151 7.11 -6.12 11.69
C TRP A 151 6.02 -6.91 12.46
N TYR A 152 5.75 -8.15 12.04
CA TYR A 152 4.78 -9.06 12.67
C TYR A 152 5.28 -9.85 13.88
N ARG A 153 6.61 -9.95 14.11
CA ARG A 153 7.17 -10.71 15.25
C ARG A 153 7.37 -9.86 16.52
N LYS A 154 7.09 -8.56 16.48
CA LYS A 154 7.30 -7.61 17.60
C LYS A 154 6.02 -6.87 18.05
N LEU A 155 4.85 -7.34 17.63
CA LEU A 155 3.54 -7.06 18.23
C LEU A 155 2.94 -8.38 18.74
#